data_AF-A0A482XIS6-F1
#
_entry.id   AF-A0A482XIS6-F1
#
_cell.length_a   1.000
_cell.length_b   1.000
_cell.length_c   1.000
_cell.angle_alpha   90.00
_cell.angle_beta   90.00
_cell.angle_gamma   90.00
#
_symmetry.space_group_name_H-M   'P 1'
#
loop_
_entity.id
_entity.type
_entity.pdbx_description
1 polymer ?
#
loop_
_entity_poly.entity_id
_entity_poly.type
_entity_poly.pdbx_seq_one_letter_code
_entity_poly.pdbx_strand_id
1 'polypeptide(L)'
;MTEGWKQTVTNVSEHFFPGLSFYNNDEDDEFIKLGNEIVSNLPLQMSLYFNVVFFPVWLITTVLTLYLKIGCLSMLYQIIVLVVVTLAIVIEIFRLYLGYRGNLCEMIPELAGFFMLTAMLQTPLQVFLLLGGSAGNGAVLRASVLECCVQSVQVCLLAVQLASGSSALRNAARHSAQQFHIARFKMAELPSRLQLRTKSS
;
A
#
# COMPACT_ATOMS: atom_id res chain seq x y z
N MET A 1 45.53 -1.08 -6.06
CA MET A 1 44.64 -0.99 -7.25
C MET A 1 43.21 -0.95 -6.74
N THR A 2 42.51 0.19 -6.81
CA THR A 2 41.03 0.35 -6.90
C THR A 2 40.56 1.70 -6.36
N GLU A 3 40.93 2.83 -6.96
CA GLU A 3 40.27 4.13 -6.67
C GLU A 3 40.05 5.01 -7.93
N GLY A 4 40.68 4.69 -9.07
CA GLY A 4 40.53 5.49 -10.29
C GLY A 4 39.11 5.49 -10.88
N TRP A 5 38.33 4.42 -10.66
CA TRP A 5 36.94 4.40 -11.10
C TRP A 5 36.07 5.34 -10.26
N LYS A 6 36.30 5.45 -8.94
CA LYS A 6 35.55 6.38 -8.08
C LYS A 6 35.81 7.82 -8.48
N GLN A 7 37.08 8.16 -8.71
CA GLN A 7 37.46 9.49 -9.20
C GLN A 7 36.83 9.82 -10.56
N THR A 8 36.72 8.84 -11.45
CA THR A 8 36.07 9.03 -12.74
C THR A 8 34.57 9.28 -12.57
N VAL A 9 33.91 8.51 -11.70
CA VAL A 9 32.48 8.66 -11.39
C VAL A 9 32.20 9.99 -10.71
N THR A 10 33.02 10.43 -9.75
CA THR A 10 32.85 11.72 -9.08
C THR A 10 33.12 12.88 -10.03
N ASN A 11 34.12 12.80 -10.91
CA ASN A 11 34.45 13.87 -11.85
C ASN A 11 33.39 14.03 -12.94
N VAL A 12 32.85 12.91 -13.44
CA VAL A 12 31.69 12.94 -14.34
C VAL A 12 30.46 13.46 -13.59
N SER A 13 30.23 13.02 -12.36
CA SER A 13 29.14 13.53 -11.52
C SER A 13 29.25 15.02 -11.25
N GLU A 14 30.46 15.57 -11.07
CA GLU A 14 30.68 17.01 -10.88
C GLU A 14 30.42 17.81 -12.16
N HIS A 15 30.68 17.23 -13.33
CA HIS A 15 30.40 17.89 -14.60
C HIS A 15 28.89 18.06 -14.83
N PHE A 16 28.08 17.07 -14.41
CA PHE A 16 26.62 17.12 -14.50
C PHE A 16 25.95 17.77 -13.27
N PHE A 17 26.56 17.64 -12.10
CA PHE A 17 26.06 18.07 -10.80
C PHE A 17 27.19 18.68 -9.95
N PRO A 18 27.62 19.90 -10.26
CA PRO A 18 28.76 20.53 -9.61
C PRO A 18 28.49 20.77 -8.11
N GLY A 19 29.37 20.25 -7.25
CA GLY A 19 29.33 20.48 -5.79
C GLY A 19 28.91 19.30 -4.91
N LEU A 20 28.52 18.16 -5.48
CA LEU A 20 28.13 16.97 -4.69
C LEU A 20 29.31 16.17 -4.11
N SER A 21 30.54 16.26 -4.67
CA SER A 21 31.63 15.36 -4.24
C SER A 21 32.28 15.75 -2.90
N PHE A 22 32.15 17.00 -2.48
CA PHE A 22 32.67 17.53 -1.21
C PHE A 22 31.85 17.16 0.02
N TYR A 23 30.72 16.47 -0.18
CA TYR A 23 29.81 16.02 0.85
C TYR A 23 30.05 14.53 1.08
N ASN A 24 31.12 14.23 1.81
CA ASN A 24 31.39 12.87 2.24
C ASN A 24 31.88 12.92 3.69
N ASN A 25 31.07 12.30 4.54
CA ASN A 25 31.25 11.91 5.94
C ASN A 25 30.65 12.87 6.99
N ASP A 26 29.82 12.27 7.85
CA ASP A 26 29.09 12.78 9.03
C ASP A 26 27.77 13.55 8.81
N GLU A 27 27.67 14.55 7.94
CA GLU A 27 26.38 15.26 7.73
C GLU A 27 25.37 14.47 6.86
N ASP A 28 25.86 13.58 5.99
CA ASP A 28 25.05 12.65 5.16
C ASP A 28 24.31 11.61 5.99
N ASP A 29 24.92 11.11 7.09
CA ASP A 29 24.29 10.10 7.94
C ASP A 29 23.15 10.69 8.77
N GLU A 30 23.27 11.97 9.15
CA GLU A 30 22.17 12.74 9.75
C GLU A 30 21.13 13.14 8.70
N PHE A 31 21.53 13.45 7.46
CA PHE A 31 20.66 13.70 6.31
C PHE A 31 19.79 12.48 5.95
N ILE A 32 20.38 11.27 5.97
CA ILE A 32 19.66 10.01 5.78
C ILE A 32 18.80 9.70 7.01
N LYS A 33 19.30 9.83 8.24
CA LYS A 33 18.50 9.52 9.45
C LYS A 33 17.31 10.43 9.66
N LEU A 34 17.44 11.74 9.44
CA LEU A 34 16.37 12.71 9.67
C LEU A 34 15.30 12.66 8.57
N GLY A 35 15.66 12.19 7.37
CA GLY A 35 14.73 11.97 6.25
C GLY A 35 14.11 10.56 6.21
N ASN A 36 14.60 9.62 7.03
CA ASN A 36 14.24 8.20 7.03
C ASN A 36 13.60 7.76 8.36
N GLU A 37 12.98 8.67 9.11
CA GLU A 37 12.07 8.24 10.17
C GLU A 37 10.83 7.65 9.48
N ILE A 38 10.88 6.34 9.23
CA ILE A 38 9.78 5.57 8.62
C ILE A 38 8.60 5.61 9.61
N VAL A 39 7.64 6.50 9.37
CA VAL A 39 6.42 6.64 10.18
C VAL A 39 5.30 5.81 9.54
N SER A 40 5.48 4.50 9.54
CA SER A 40 4.42 3.56 9.12
C SER A 40 3.12 3.78 9.94
N ASN A 41 1.96 3.66 9.29
CA ASN A 41 0.69 3.79 9.98
C ASN A 41 0.37 2.48 10.73
N LEU A 42 0.54 2.50 12.05
CA LEU A 42 0.38 1.32 12.91
C LEU A 42 -1.05 0.70 12.83
N PRO A 43 -2.15 1.46 12.95
CA PRO A 43 -3.51 0.92 12.75
C PRO A 43 -3.70 0.20 11.41
N LEU A 44 -3.16 0.77 10.32
CA LEU A 44 -3.24 0.16 9.00
C LEU A 44 -2.46 -1.16 8.96
N GLN A 45 -1.24 -1.18 9.51
CA GLN A 45 -0.39 -2.37 9.55
C GLN A 45 -1.01 -3.51 10.35
N MET A 46 -1.59 -3.20 11.51
CA MET A 46 -2.27 -4.19 12.36
C MET A 46 -3.50 -4.77 11.67
N SER A 47 -4.30 -3.94 11.00
CA SER A 47 -5.47 -4.42 10.28
C SER A 47 -5.10 -5.27 9.07
N LEU A 48 -4.06 -4.90 8.32
CA LEU A 48 -3.51 -5.70 7.22
C LEU A 48 -3.02 -7.07 7.71
N TYR A 49 -2.30 -7.11 8.84
CA TYR A 49 -1.84 -8.36 9.44
C TYR A 49 -3.00 -9.29 9.79
N PHE A 50 -4.03 -8.78 10.46
CA PHE A 50 -5.21 -9.59 10.76
C PHE A 50 -5.92 -10.08 9.50
N ASN A 51 -5.98 -9.26 8.44
CA ASN A 51 -6.58 -9.66 7.18
C ASN A 51 -5.77 -10.74 6.46
N VAL A 52 -4.44 -10.71 6.48
CA VAL A 52 -3.59 -11.79 5.94
C VAL A 52 -3.88 -13.12 6.65
N VAL A 53 -4.01 -13.12 7.98
CA VAL A 53 -4.31 -14.33 8.76
C VAL A 53 -5.75 -14.80 8.53
N PHE A 54 -6.68 -13.87 8.35
CA PHE A 54 -8.10 -14.17 8.14
C PHE A 54 -8.43 -14.60 6.70
N PHE A 55 -7.65 -14.14 5.72
CA PHE A 55 -7.84 -14.44 4.29
C PHE A 55 -8.01 -15.93 3.97
N PRO A 56 -7.20 -16.88 4.47
CA PRO A 56 -7.43 -18.31 4.22
C PRO A 56 -8.76 -18.82 4.79
N VAL A 57 -9.19 -18.30 5.95
CA VAL A 57 -10.50 -18.66 6.55
C VAL A 57 -11.63 -18.14 5.68
N TRP A 58 -11.54 -16.90 5.20
CA TRP A 58 -12.48 -16.32 4.26
C TRP A 58 -12.54 -17.11 2.95
N LEU A 59 -11.38 -17.45 2.37
CA LEU A 59 -11.26 -18.20 1.12
C LEU A 59 -11.94 -19.57 1.22
N ILE A 60 -11.59 -20.36 2.24
CA ILE A 60 -12.13 -21.72 2.43
C ILE A 60 -13.65 -21.66 2.63
N THR A 61 -14.13 -20.73 3.47
CA THR A 61 -15.56 -20.59 3.76
C THR A 61 -16.35 -20.20 2.51
N THR A 62 -15.84 -19.24 1.74
CA THR A 62 -16.49 -18.77 0.51
C THR A 62 -16.54 -19.86 -0.55
N VAL A 63 -15.42 -20.59 -0.78
CA VAL A 63 -15.36 -21.68 -1.75
C VAL A 63 -16.26 -22.84 -1.34
N LEU A 64 -16.22 -23.26 -0.07
CA LEU A 64 -17.08 -24.34 0.43
C LEU A 64 -18.57 -23.98 0.32
N THR A 65 -18.93 -22.75 0.69
CA THR A 65 -20.32 -22.31 0.60
C THR A 65 -20.80 -22.20 -0.85
N LEU A 66 -19.95 -21.73 -1.75
CA LEU A 66 -20.25 -21.70 -3.19
C LEU A 66 -20.45 -23.12 -3.73
N TYR A 67 -19.57 -24.07 -3.38
CA TYR A 67 -19.68 -25.46 -3.79
C TYR A 67 -20.99 -26.12 -3.34
N LEU A 68 -21.42 -25.86 -2.10
CA LEU A 68 -22.68 -26.40 -1.57
C LEU A 68 -23.91 -25.83 -2.25
N LYS A 69 -23.85 -24.57 -2.72
CA LYS A 69 -24.99 -23.88 -3.31
C LYS A 69 -25.03 -23.97 -4.83
N ILE A 70 -23.93 -24.28 -5.51
CA ILE A 70 -23.80 -24.14 -6.97
C ILE A 70 -24.93 -24.83 -7.74
N GLY A 71 -25.38 -26.00 -7.31
CA GLY A 71 -26.47 -26.76 -7.93
C GLY A 71 -27.87 -26.13 -7.80
N CYS A 72 -28.06 -25.20 -6.87
CA CYS A 72 -29.33 -24.51 -6.63
C CYS A 72 -29.42 -23.14 -7.32
N LEU A 73 -28.30 -22.61 -7.84
CA LEU A 73 -28.24 -21.31 -8.50
C LEU A 73 -28.62 -21.45 -9.98
N SER A 74 -29.16 -20.39 -10.59
CA SER A 74 -29.34 -20.33 -12.05
C SER A 74 -27.98 -20.27 -12.76
N MET A 75 -27.88 -20.82 -13.98
CA MET A 75 -26.61 -20.88 -14.73
C MET A 75 -25.92 -19.51 -14.87
N LEU A 76 -26.68 -18.46 -15.19
CA LEU A 76 -26.13 -17.10 -15.29
C LEU A 76 -25.57 -16.62 -13.95
N TYR A 77 -26.28 -16.85 -12.85
CA TYR A 77 -25.85 -16.40 -11.54
C TYR A 77 -24.64 -17.19 -11.03
N GLN A 78 -24.55 -18.50 -11.32
CA GLN A 78 -23.36 -19.32 -11.05
C GLN A 78 -22.11 -18.72 -11.70
N ILE A 79 -22.18 -18.37 -12.99
CA ILE A 79 -21.06 -17.79 -13.73
C ILE A 79 -20.64 -16.45 -13.12
N ILE A 80 -21.61 -15.57 -12.80
CA ILE A 80 -21.33 -14.27 -12.20
C ILE A 80 -20.62 -14.43 -10.85
N VAL A 81 -21.15 -15.26 -9.95
CA VAL A 81 -20.55 -15.46 -8.62
C VAL A 81 -19.16 -16.07 -8.72
N LEU A 82 -18.95 -17.04 -9.62
CA LEU A 82 -17.64 -17.65 -9.84
C LEU A 82 -16.59 -16.63 -10.28
N VAL A 83 -16.95 -15.76 -11.25
CA VAL A 83 -16.06 -14.68 -11.72
C VAL A 83 -15.78 -13.69 -10.59
N VAL A 84 -16.80 -13.28 -9.84
CA VAL A 84 -16.65 -12.33 -8.72
C VAL A 84 -15.74 -12.89 -7.63
N VAL A 85 -15.94 -14.14 -7.19
CA VAL A 85 -15.09 -14.78 -6.18
C VAL A 85 -13.65 -14.88 -6.68
N THR A 86 -13.44 -15.28 -7.93
CA THR A 86 -12.10 -15.39 -8.52
C THR A 86 -11.40 -14.05 -8.56
N LEU A 87 -12.08 -13.00 -9.03
CA LEU A 87 -11.55 -11.63 -9.05
C LEU A 87 -11.24 -11.15 -7.63
N ALA A 88 -12.13 -11.36 -6.67
CA ALA A 88 -11.94 -10.93 -5.28
C ALA A 88 -10.70 -11.58 -4.64
N ILE A 89 -10.40 -12.85 -4.96
CA ILE A 89 -9.19 -13.54 -4.49
C ILE A 89 -7.93 -12.91 -5.07
N VAL A 90 -7.88 -12.74 -6.39
CA VAL A 90 -6.73 -12.17 -7.09
C VAL A 90 -6.47 -10.74 -6.60
N ILE A 91 -7.52 -9.93 -6.53
CA ILE A 91 -7.45 -8.55 -6.05
C ILE A 91 -6.98 -8.51 -4.60
N GLU A 92 -7.51 -9.36 -3.71
CA GLU A 92 -7.11 -9.36 -2.29
C GLU A 92 -5.62 -9.66 -2.12
N ILE A 93 -5.05 -10.60 -2.88
CA ILE A 93 -3.62 -10.93 -2.84
C ILE A 93 -2.77 -9.70 -3.20
N PHE A 94 -3.02 -9.08 -4.36
CA PHE A 94 -2.28 -7.90 -4.80
C PHE A 94 -2.47 -6.73 -3.83
N ARG A 95 -3.70 -6.54 -3.36
CA ARG A 95 -4.07 -5.49 -2.43
C ARG A 95 -3.33 -5.65 -1.11
N LEU A 96 -3.34 -6.83 -0.48
CA LEU A 96 -2.62 -7.08 0.77
C LEU A 96 -1.11 -6.87 0.61
N TYR A 97 -0.53 -7.32 -0.51
CA TYR A 97 0.89 -7.10 -0.82
C TYR A 97 1.23 -5.61 -0.91
N LEU A 98 0.47 -4.85 -1.70
CA LEU A 98 0.69 -3.41 -1.87
C LEU A 98 0.46 -2.64 -0.56
N GLY A 99 -0.55 -3.02 0.23
CA GLY A 99 -0.82 -2.38 1.52
C GLY A 99 0.30 -2.59 2.51
N TYR A 100 0.77 -3.83 2.64
CA TYR A 100 1.85 -4.18 3.56
C TYR A 100 3.16 -3.48 3.19
N ARG A 101 3.58 -3.60 1.92
CA ARG A 101 4.81 -2.95 1.44
C ARG A 101 4.70 -1.44 1.39
N GLY A 102 3.59 -0.89 0.89
CA GLY A 102 3.38 0.54 0.77
C GLY A 102 3.38 1.25 2.12
N ASN A 103 2.82 0.62 3.15
CA ASN A 103 2.80 1.19 4.50
C ASN A 103 4.16 1.06 5.23
N LEU A 104 4.90 -0.05 5.05
CA LEU A 104 6.21 -0.24 5.69
C LEU A 104 7.33 0.55 5.03
N CYS A 105 7.31 0.65 3.71
CA CYS A 105 8.32 1.38 2.95
C CYS A 105 7.92 2.84 2.69
N GLU A 106 6.77 3.29 3.22
CA GLU A 106 6.15 4.60 2.95
C GLU A 106 6.04 4.95 1.46
N MET A 107 5.93 3.92 0.62
CA MET A 107 5.88 4.10 -0.81
C MET A 107 4.47 4.54 -1.21
N ILE A 108 4.33 5.85 -1.49
CA ILE A 108 3.09 6.47 -1.96
C ILE A 108 2.44 5.70 -3.12
N PRO A 109 3.16 5.31 -4.20
CA PRO A 109 2.50 4.64 -5.33
C PRO A 109 1.88 3.30 -4.93
N GLU A 110 2.58 2.48 -4.15
CA GLU A 110 2.05 1.21 -3.63
C GLU A 110 0.87 1.42 -2.69
N LEU A 111 0.95 2.40 -1.78
CA LEU A 111 -0.12 2.72 -0.84
C LEU A 111 -1.37 3.27 -1.55
N ALA A 112 -1.19 4.07 -2.61
CA ALA A 112 -2.26 4.54 -3.47
C ALA A 112 -2.91 3.37 -4.23
N GLY A 113 -2.10 2.44 -4.76
CA GLY A 113 -2.58 1.22 -5.40
C GLY A 113 -3.41 0.36 -4.44
N PHE A 114 -2.94 0.16 -3.22
CA PHE A 114 -3.70 -0.48 -2.15
C PHE A 114 -5.05 0.21 -1.91
N PHE A 115 -5.04 1.54 -1.75
CA PHE A 115 -6.25 2.30 -1.47
C PHE A 115 -7.25 2.20 -2.62
N MET A 116 -6.78 2.33 -3.87
CA MET A 116 -7.60 2.22 -5.07
C MET A 116 -8.21 0.82 -5.21
N LEU A 117 -7.41 -0.25 -5.05
CA LEU A 117 -7.91 -1.62 -5.06
C LEU A 117 -8.93 -1.85 -3.95
N THR A 118 -8.70 -1.30 -2.75
CA THR A 118 -9.62 -1.41 -1.61
C THR A 118 -10.96 -0.73 -1.92
N ALA A 119 -10.94 0.54 -2.30
CA ALA A 119 -12.14 1.37 -2.46
C ALA A 119 -12.94 1.01 -3.72
N MET A 120 -12.26 0.86 -4.87
CA MET A 120 -12.91 0.77 -6.17
C MET A 120 -13.24 -0.65 -6.60
N LEU A 121 -12.41 -1.63 -6.23
CA LEU A 121 -12.56 -3.01 -6.70
C LEU A 121 -13.03 -3.93 -5.57
N GLN A 122 -12.29 -3.98 -4.47
CA GLN A 122 -12.54 -4.94 -3.42
C GLN A 122 -13.84 -4.65 -2.66
N THR A 123 -14.10 -3.40 -2.28
CA THR A 123 -15.34 -3.03 -1.57
C THR A 123 -16.62 -3.40 -2.33
N PRO A 124 -16.82 -3.03 -3.60
CA PRO A 124 -18.04 -3.40 -4.32
C PRO A 124 -18.18 -4.91 -4.52
N LEU A 125 -17.08 -5.65 -4.75
CA LEU A 125 -17.13 -7.12 -4.86
C LEU A 125 -17.56 -7.75 -3.53
N GLN A 126 -17.04 -7.26 -2.40
CA GLN A 126 -17.36 -7.79 -1.07
C GLN A 126 -18.78 -7.43 -0.63
N VAL A 127 -19.28 -6.25 -1.01
CA VAL A 127 -20.69 -5.89 -0.82
C VAL A 127 -21.60 -6.76 -1.70
N PHE A 128 -21.22 -7.01 -2.96
CA PHE A 128 -21.98 -7.92 -3.83
C PHE A 128 -22.07 -9.33 -3.25
N LEU A 129 -20.97 -9.88 -2.72
CA LEU A 129 -20.98 -11.21 -2.09
C LEU A 129 -21.85 -11.23 -0.82
N LEU A 130 -21.81 -10.17 -0.01
CA LEU A 130 -22.63 -10.04 1.20
C LEU A 130 -24.13 -9.93 0.87
N LEU A 131 -24.50 -9.07 -0.08
CA LEU A 131 -25.88 -8.84 -0.47
C LEU A 131 -26.43 -9.99 -1.32
N GLY A 132 -25.62 -10.59 -2.20
CA GLY A 132 -26.00 -11.75 -3.00
C GLY A 132 -26.37 -12.97 -2.16
N GLY A 133 -25.71 -13.15 -1.02
CA GLY A 133 -26.09 -14.17 -0.03
C GLY A 133 -27.41 -13.86 0.69
N SER A 134 -27.82 -12.58 0.78
CA SER A 134 -28.98 -12.09 1.55
C SER A 134 -30.24 -11.85 0.69
N ALA A 135 -30.08 -11.51 -0.59
CA ALA A 135 -31.16 -11.03 -1.47
C ALA A 135 -31.88 -12.12 -2.29
N GLY A 136 -31.55 -13.40 -2.08
CA GLY A 136 -32.24 -14.51 -2.73
C GLY A 136 -33.63 -14.72 -2.13
N ASN A 137 -34.67 -14.30 -2.86
CA ASN A 137 -36.08 -14.48 -2.49
C ASN A 137 -36.41 -15.93 -2.08
N GLY A 138 -36.61 -16.14 -0.78
CA GLY A 138 -37.52 -17.13 -0.17
C GLY A 138 -37.19 -18.62 -0.22
N ALA A 139 -36.50 -19.16 -1.23
CA ALA A 139 -36.66 -20.60 -1.52
C ALA A 139 -35.46 -21.52 -1.24
N VAL A 140 -34.22 -21.04 -1.08
CA VAL A 140 -33.10 -21.95 -0.78
C VAL A 140 -32.15 -21.33 0.24
N LEU A 141 -32.57 -21.46 1.50
CA LEU A 141 -31.74 -21.74 2.67
C LEU A 141 -30.61 -20.74 2.96
N ARG A 142 -30.90 -19.80 3.87
CA ARG A 142 -29.96 -19.07 4.76
C ARG A 142 -28.51 -19.10 4.27
N ALA A 143 -27.99 -17.96 3.78
CA ALA A 143 -26.54 -17.73 3.85
C ALA A 143 -26.05 -18.33 5.17
N SER A 144 -25.13 -19.29 5.10
CA SER A 144 -24.79 -20.02 6.32
C SER A 144 -24.39 -18.96 7.33
N VAL A 145 -24.85 -19.05 8.58
CA VAL A 145 -24.52 -18.01 9.58
C VAL A 145 -23.01 -17.75 9.57
N LEU A 146 -22.24 -18.80 9.32
CA LEU A 146 -20.81 -18.77 9.04
C LEU A 146 -20.42 -17.88 7.83
N GLU A 147 -21.00 -18.04 6.65
CA GLU A 147 -20.77 -17.17 5.47
C GLU A 147 -21.05 -15.71 5.79
N CYS A 148 -22.19 -15.42 6.43
CA CYS A 148 -22.55 -14.05 6.81
C CYS A 148 -21.57 -13.46 7.82
N CYS A 149 -21.19 -14.22 8.84
CA CYS A 149 -20.19 -13.82 9.83
C CYS A 149 -18.84 -13.55 9.18
N VAL A 150 -18.35 -14.48 8.37
CA VAL A 150 -17.05 -14.39 7.68
C VAL A 150 -17.03 -13.19 6.73
N GLN A 151 -18.11 -12.99 5.98
CA GLN A 151 -18.24 -11.88 5.06
C GLN A 151 -18.34 -10.53 5.79
N SER A 152 -19.07 -10.49 6.91
CA SER A 152 -19.17 -9.30 7.75
C SER A 152 -17.81 -8.91 8.35
N VAL A 153 -17.04 -9.90 8.83
CA VAL A 153 -15.68 -9.67 9.34
C VAL A 153 -14.78 -9.11 8.23
N GLN A 154 -14.83 -9.66 7.01
CA GLN A 154 -14.05 -9.15 5.88
C GLN A 154 -14.40 -7.68 5.56
N VAL A 155 -15.69 -7.34 5.54
CA VAL A 155 -16.16 -5.97 5.28
C VAL A 155 -15.74 -5.02 6.41
N CYS A 156 -15.82 -5.45 7.67
CA CYS A 156 -15.35 -4.65 8.81
C CYS A 156 -13.85 -4.38 8.72
N LEU A 157 -13.04 -5.40 8.41
CA LEU A 157 -11.60 -5.23 8.19
C LEU A 157 -11.31 -4.26 7.05
N LEU A 158 -12.05 -4.35 5.94
CA LEU A 158 -11.94 -3.42 4.82
C LEU A 158 -12.30 -1.98 5.20
N ALA A 159 -13.34 -1.78 6.02
CA ALA A 159 -13.73 -0.45 6.49
C ALA A 159 -12.64 0.18 7.36
N VAL A 160 -12.03 -0.58 8.27
CA VAL A 160 -10.88 -0.13 9.08
C VAL A 160 -9.70 0.23 8.18
N GLN A 161 -9.42 -0.61 7.17
CA GLN A 161 -8.34 -0.38 6.21
C GLN A 161 -8.59 0.81 5.28
N LEU A 162 -9.84 1.10 4.94
CA LEU A 162 -10.21 2.28 4.15
C LEU A 162 -10.03 3.57 4.97
N ALA A 163 -10.47 3.57 6.22
CA ALA A 163 -10.31 4.70 7.13
C ALA A 163 -8.83 4.97 7.42
N SER A 164 -8.10 3.95 7.90
CA SER A 164 -6.67 4.07 8.21
C SER A 164 -5.80 4.30 6.96
N GLY A 165 -6.15 3.68 5.83
CA GLY A 165 -5.48 3.88 4.54
C GLY A 165 -5.64 5.29 4.00
N SER A 166 -6.82 5.91 4.14
CA SER A 166 -7.02 7.32 3.77
C SER A 166 -6.13 8.26 4.60
N SER A 167 -6.00 7.99 5.90
CA SER A 167 -5.13 8.74 6.81
C SER A 167 -3.65 8.52 6.46
N ALA A 168 -3.25 7.27 6.19
CA ALA A 168 -1.89 6.93 5.78
C ALA A 168 -1.49 7.65 4.48
N LEU A 169 -2.37 7.66 3.48
CA LEU A 169 -2.11 8.31 2.20
C LEU A 169 -1.98 9.85 2.34
N ARG A 170 -2.82 10.47 3.18
CA ARG A 170 -2.72 11.91 3.49
C ARG A 170 -1.40 12.24 4.18
N ASN A 171 -0.98 11.41 5.13
CA ASN A 171 0.27 11.62 5.86
C ASN A 171 1.48 11.44 4.94
N ALA A 172 1.51 10.37 4.14
CA ALA A 172 2.58 10.11 3.18
C ALA A 172 2.71 11.25 2.15
N ALA A 173 1.59 11.76 1.63
CA ALA A 173 1.59 12.90 0.69
C ALA A 173 2.16 14.18 1.33
N ARG A 174 1.82 14.46 2.60
CA ARG A 174 2.38 15.61 3.34
C ARG A 174 3.88 15.45 3.56
N HIS A 175 4.32 14.25 3.94
CA HIS A 175 5.73 13.96 4.15
C HIS A 175 6.56 14.17 2.88
N SER A 176 6.06 13.68 1.73
CA SER A 176 6.72 13.91 0.44
C SER A 176 6.77 15.39 0.04
N ALA A 177 5.72 16.17 0.35
CA ALA A 177 5.73 17.61 0.11
C ALA A 177 6.79 18.32 0.98
N GLN A 178 6.91 17.94 2.26
CA GLN A 178 7.91 18.49 3.17
C GLN A 178 9.34 18.14 2.73
N GLN A 179 9.60 16.90 2.32
CA GLN A 179 10.89 16.48 1.79
C GLN A 179 11.29 17.28 0.54
N PHE A 180 10.34 17.51 -0.38
CA PHE A 180 10.59 18.35 -1.55
C PHE A 180 10.93 19.80 -1.18
N HIS A 181 10.24 20.37 -0.19
CA HIS A 181 10.55 21.72 0.29
C HIS A 181 11.93 21.80 0.94
N ILE A 182 12.28 20.87 1.82
CA ILE A 182 13.60 20.84 2.48
C ILE A 182 14.72 20.66 1.44
N ALA A 183 14.54 19.75 0.48
CA ALA A 183 15.50 19.54 -0.60
C ALA A 183 15.74 20.84 -1.40
N ARG A 184 14.67 21.59 -1.70
CA ARG A 184 14.78 22.88 -2.40
C ARG A 184 15.51 23.94 -1.58
N PHE A 185 15.25 24.05 -0.27
CA PHE A 185 15.94 25.01 0.59
C PHE A 185 17.44 24.72 0.66
N LYS A 186 17.82 23.46 0.91
CA LYS A 186 19.24 23.07 1.00
C LYS A 186 19.98 23.22 -0.34
N MET A 187 19.33 22.94 -1.48
CA MET A 187 19.90 23.23 -2.80
C MET A 187 20.12 24.73 -3.05
N ALA A 188 19.27 25.60 -2.48
CA ALA A 188 19.43 27.05 -2.59
C ALA A 188 20.50 27.63 -1.65
N GLU A 189 20.79 26.97 -0.52
CA GLU A 189 21.85 27.36 0.42
C GLU A 189 23.25 26.88 0.00
N LEU A 190 23.33 25.78 -0.76
CA LEU A 190 24.60 25.17 -1.22
C LEU A 190 25.54 26.15 -1.97
N PRO A 191 25.07 26.98 -2.92
CA PRO A 191 25.92 27.96 -3.60
C PRO A 191 26.46 29.04 -2.65
N SER A 192 25.64 29.48 -1.69
CA SER A 192 25.97 30.53 -0.72
C SER A 192 27.06 30.09 0.25
N ARG A 193 27.00 28.82 0.69
CA ARG A 193 28.01 28.17 1.55
C ARG A 193 29.34 28.00 0.82
N LEU A 194 29.31 27.63 -0.47
CA LEU A 194 30.51 27.49 -1.29
C LEU A 194 31.21 28.84 -1.53
N GLN A 195 30.46 29.94 -1.71
CA GLN A 195 31.04 31.28 -1.87
C GLN A 195 31.66 31.86 -0.59
N LEU A 196 31.15 31.48 0.59
CA LEU A 196 31.76 31.87 1.87
C LEU A 196 33.08 31.14 2.13
N ARG A 197 33.16 29.86 1.72
CA ARG A 197 34.36 29.03 1.88
C ARG A 197 35.52 29.45 0.95
N THR A 198 35.23 30.00 -0.23
CA THR A 198 36.25 30.50 -1.18
C THR A 198 36.76 31.90 -0.84
N LYS A 199 36.02 32.70 -0.07
CA LYS A 199 36.47 34.03 0.39
C LYS A 199 37.30 33.99 1.68
N SER A 200 37.34 32.86 2.38
CA SER A 200 38.11 32.68 3.63
C SER A 200 39.44 31.95 3.43
N SER A 201 39.86 31.71 2.19
CA SER A 201 41.20 31.19 1.81
C SER A 201 41.92 32.24 0.98
#